data_AF-A0A932E4F9-F1
#
_entry.id   AF-A0A932E4F9-F1
#
_cell.length_a   1.000
_cell.length_b   1.000
_cell.length_c   1.000
_cell.angle_alpha   90.00
_cell.angle_beta   90.00
_cell.angle_gamma   90.00
#
_symmetry.space_group_name_H-M   'P 1'
#
loop_
_entity.id
_entity.type
_entity.pdbx_description
1 polymer ?
#
loop_
_entity_poly.entity_id
_entity_poly.type
_entity_poly.pdbx_seq_one_letter_code
_entity_poly.pdbx_strand_id
1 'polypeptide(L)'
;MLIVTGKARSLPEIVQRRLTALGMQPQPLFTYRNHSDIYLNKQLLHQALAVLRGAAFADVDLPAMSPLLAGAQQFDWHRDRAAFLALAPFPVRYDTPYGAPPWLEYEGVPIFIAHAPTTLEFNVPAGARHLTLVFGMIADAYLRHSSDGAGIIVELTDPAGRTREIWQRQLNPRKQPEDRLRLTATIPLPVPFDGRLIVRTDPGPNRNIDYDWVYFSEITIR
;
A
#
# COMPACT_ATOMS: atom_id res chain seq x y z
N MET A 1 1.76 9.51 -21.83
CA MET A 1 0.63 8.55 -21.97
C MET A 1 1.00 7.55 -23.05
N LEU A 2 0.78 6.26 -22.82
CA LEU A 2 0.94 5.20 -23.82
C LEU A 2 -0.42 4.51 -23.98
N ILE A 3 -0.86 4.30 -25.21
CA ILE A 3 -2.09 3.57 -25.51
C ILE A 3 -1.70 2.28 -26.23
N VAL A 4 -2.14 1.15 -25.69
CA VAL A 4 -1.88 -0.17 -26.28
C VAL A 4 -3.20 -0.73 -26.79
N THR A 5 -3.27 -1.03 -28.09
CA THR A 5 -4.50 -1.49 -28.75
C THR A 5 -4.25 -2.73 -29.61
N GLY A 6 -5.33 -3.44 -29.96
CA GLY A 6 -5.28 -4.57 -30.89
C GLY A 6 -4.33 -5.70 -30.45
N LYS A 7 -3.61 -6.29 -31.41
CA LYS A 7 -2.71 -7.45 -31.18
C LYS A 7 -1.55 -7.17 -30.23
N ALA A 8 -1.21 -5.90 -29.98
CA ALA A 8 -0.16 -5.57 -29.01
C ALA A 8 -0.57 -5.92 -27.57
N ARG A 9 -1.87 -5.90 -27.25
CA ARG A 9 -2.38 -6.27 -25.91
C ARG A 9 -2.15 -7.75 -25.57
N SER A 10 -2.14 -8.62 -26.58
CA SER A 10 -1.85 -10.05 -26.42
C SER A 10 -0.35 -10.36 -26.30
N LEU A 11 0.53 -9.34 -26.25
CA LEU A 11 1.98 -9.49 -26.17
C LEU A 11 2.52 -8.86 -24.87
N PRO A 12 2.20 -9.45 -23.70
CA PRO A 12 2.46 -8.83 -22.39
C PRO A 12 3.94 -8.51 -22.14
N GLU A 13 4.86 -9.34 -22.62
CA GLU A 13 6.30 -9.09 -22.43
C GLU A 13 6.82 -7.87 -23.20
N ILE A 14 6.28 -7.61 -24.39
CA ILE A 14 6.67 -6.46 -25.22
C ILE A 14 6.12 -5.19 -24.59
N VAL A 15 4.85 -5.23 -24.17
CA VAL A 15 4.19 -4.12 -23.47
C VAL A 15 4.97 -3.78 -22.21
N GLN A 16 5.28 -4.75 -21.34
CA GLN A 16 6.02 -4.50 -20.09
C GLN A 16 7.42 -3.92 -20.32
N ARG A 17 8.16 -4.43 -21.29
CA ARG A 17 9.47 -3.84 -21.66
C ARG A 17 9.33 -2.37 -22.07
N ARG A 18 8.29 -2.02 -22.80
CA ARG A 18 8.03 -0.64 -23.22
C ARG A 18 7.56 0.25 -22.09
N LEU A 19 6.69 -0.24 -21.20
CA LEU A 19 6.27 0.50 -20.01
C LEU A 19 7.48 0.83 -19.13
N THR A 20 8.37 -0.14 -18.91
CA THR A 20 9.59 0.03 -18.11
C THR A 20 10.51 1.07 -18.74
N ALA A 21 10.81 0.94 -20.04
CA ALA A 21 11.69 1.88 -20.75
C ALA A 21 11.16 3.32 -20.76
N LEU A 22 9.84 3.49 -20.69
CA LEU A 22 9.17 4.79 -20.74
C LEU A 22 8.77 5.33 -19.35
N GLY A 23 9.14 4.66 -18.26
CA GLY A 23 8.76 5.05 -16.90
C GLY A 23 7.24 5.08 -16.67
N MET A 24 6.50 4.23 -17.39
CA MET A 24 5.05 4.13 -17.29
C MET A 24 4.62 3.26 -16.11
N GLN A 25 3.37 3.42 -15.69
CA GLN A 25 2.69 2.49 -14.81
C GLN A 25 2.62 1.12 -15.50
N PRO A 26 2.82 0.02 -14.76
CA PRO A 26 2.86 -1.32 -15.33
C PRO A 26 1.47 -1.91 -15.63
N GLN A 27 0.39 -1.28 -15.16
CA GLN A 27 -1.00 -1.59 -15.52
C GLN A 27 -1.63 -0.38 -16.21
N PRO A 28 -2.63 -0.61 -17.07
CA PRO A 28 -3.40 0.50 -17.60
C PRO A 28 -4.09 1.22 -16.44
N LEU A 29 -4.09 2.55 -16.50
CA LEU A 29 -4.93 3.40 -15.68
C LEU A 29 -6.41 3.06 -15.89
N PHE A 30 -6.79 2.77 -17.13
CA PHE A 30 -8.11 2.29 -17.50
C PHE A 30 -8.08 1.59 -18.87
N THR A 31 -9.09 0.78 -19.11
CA THR A 31 -9.33 0.13 -20.40
C THR A 31 -10.54 0.76 -21.07
N TYR A 32 -10.38 1.25 -22.30
CA TYR A 32 -11.49 1.79 -23.09
C TYR A 32 -12.07 0.71 -24.00
N ARG A 33 -13.40 0.50 -23.90
CA ARG A 33 -14.20 -0.45 -24.68
C ARG A 33 -13.65 -1.87 -24.71
N ASN A 34 -12.92 -2.30 -23.68
CA ASN A 34 -12.20 -3.58 -23.69
C ASN A 34 -11.26 -3.79 -24.90
N HIS A 35 -10.81 -2.71 -25.56
CA HIS A 35 -9.97 -2.77 -26.76
C HIS A 35 -8.66 -1.97 -26.66
N SER A 36 -8.61 -1.00 -25.74
CA SER A 36 -7.46 -0.11 -25.59
C SER A 36 -7.06 0.02 -24.13
N ASP A 37 -5.81 -0.29 -23.82
CA ASP A 37 -5.23 -0.14 -22.48
C ASP A 37 -4.47 1.20 -22.44
N ILE A 38 -4.87 2.11 -21.54
CA ILE A 38 -4.28 3.43 -21.41
C ILE A 38 -3.34 3.44 -20.21
N TYR A 39 -2.05 3.68 -20.45
CA TYR A 39 -1.02 3.77 -19.43
C TYR A 39 -0.54 5.21 -19.26
N LEU A 40 -0.21 5.57 -18.02
CA LEU A 40 0.37 6.86 -17.70
C LEU A 40 1.77 6.74 -17.13
N ASN A 41 2.54 7.82 -17.28
CA ASN A 41 3.81 7.93 -16.59
C ASN A 41 3.56 7.98 -15.07
N LYS A 42 4.43 7.34 -14.29
CA LYS A 42 4.27 7.28 -12.82
C LYS A 42 4.18 8.66 -12.18
N GLN A 43 4.93 9.63 -12.68
CA GLN A 43 4.97 11.01 -12.16
C GLN A 43 3.68 11.80 -12.47
N LEU A 44 2.96 11.42 -13.54
CA LEU A 44 1.73 12.10 -13.97
C LEU A 44 0.47 11.45 -13.40
N LEU A 45 0.62 10.33 -12.68
CA LEU A 45 -0.50 9.57 -12.16
C LEU A 45 -1.36 10.41 -11.21
N HIS A 46 -0.72 11.13 -10.28
CA HIS A 46 -1.41 12.00 -9.32
C HIS A 46 -2.27 13.06 -10.01
N GLN A 47 -1.70 13.76 -11.00
CA GLN A 47 -2.44 14.79 -11.75
C GLN A 47 -3.60 14.20 -12.55
N ALA A 48 -3.41 13.03 -13.17
CA ALA A 48 -4.46 12.38 -13.94
C ALA A 48 -5.58 11.84 -13.06
N LEU A 49 -5.27 11.23 -11.92
CA LEU A 49 -6.28 10.76 -10.97
C LEU A 49 -7.10 11.93 -10.40
N ALA A 50 -6.48 13.08 -10.14
CA ALA A 50 -7.20 14.29 -9.72
C ALA A 50 -8.25 14.74 -10.76
N VAL A 51 -7.94 14.59 -12.05
CA VAL A 51 -8.89 14.91 -13.15
C VAL A 51 -9.98 13.85 -13.30
N LEU A 52 -9.66 12.58 -13.04
CA LEU A 52 -10.60 11.46 -13.18
C LEU A 52 -11.53 11.29 -11.97
N ARG A 53 -11.20 11.90 -10.83
CA ARG A 53 -11.96 11.77 -9.58
C ARG A 53 -13.39 12.34 -9.75
N GLY A 54 -14.40 11.48 -9.55
CA GLY A 54 -15.81 11.85 -9.63
C GLY A 54 -16.39 11.90 -11.05
N ALA A 55 -15.59 11.62 -12.08
CA ALA A 55 -16.06 11.52 -13.45
C ALA A 55 -16.51 10.09 -13.76
N ALA A 56 -17.72 9.94 -14.28
CA ALA A 56 -18.19 8.70 -14.89
C ALA A 56 -17.94 8.78 -16.39
N PHE A 57 -17.26 7.79 -16.96
CA PHE A 57 -17.01 7.70 -18.39
C PHE A 57 -17.74 6.49 -18.96
N ALA A 58 -18.53 6.71 -20.01
CA ALA A 58 -19.08 5.61 -20.78
C ALA A 58 -17.92 4.81 -21.39
N ASP A 59 -18.02 3.48 -21.33
CA ASP A 59 -17.07 2.53 -21.91
C ASP A 59 -15.64 2.53 -21.34
N VAL A 60 -15.44 3.00 -20.10
CA VAL A 60 -14.13 2.97 -19.43
C VAL A 60 -14.18 2.00 -18.24
N ASP A 61 -13.38 0.95 -18.31
CA ASP A 61 -13.16 0.02 -17.20
C ASP A 61 -11.97 0.49 -16.37
N LEU A 62 -12.25 0.91 -15.13
CA LEU A 62 -11.21 1.18 -14.13
C LEU A 62 -10.70 -0.14 -13.53
N PRO A 63 -9.42 -0.22 -13.09
CA PRO A 63 -8.93 -1.39 -12.39
C PRO A 63 -9.80 -1.68 -11.17
N ALA A 64 -10.31 -2.91 -11.09
CA ALA A 64 -11.18 -3.33 -10.01
C ALA A 64 -10.47 -3.19 -8.66
N MET A 65 -11.23 -2.88 -7.61
CA MET A 65 -10.74 -3.09 -6.25
C MET A 65 -10.33 -4.56 -6.09
N SER A 66 -9.20 -4.82 -5.44
CA SER A 66 -8.91 -6.18 -4.99
C SER A 66 -10.10 -6.63 -4.11
N PRO A 67 -10.74 -7.76 -4.42
CA PRO A 67 -11.85 -8.24 -3.61
C PRO A 67 -11.40 -8.41 -2.16
N LEU A 68 -12.34 -8.28 -1.22
CA LEU A 68 -12.11 -8.67 0.16
C LEU A 68 -11.81 -10.18 0.16
N LEU A 69 -10.55 -10.53 0.33
CA LEU A 69 -10.12 -11.92 0.47
C LEU A 69 -9.93 -12.19 1.95
N ALA A 70 -10.60 -13.22 2.44
CA ALA A 70 -10.46 -13.62 3.83
C ALA A 70 -9.07 -14.22 4.07
N GLY A 71 -8.37 -13.69 5.08
CA GLY A 71 -7.10 -14.19 5.57
C GLY A 71 -5.90 -13.87 4.69
N ALA A 72 -4.73 -14.34 5.15
CA ALA A 72 -3.44 -14.05 4.53
C ALA A 72 -3.34 -14.52 3.07
N GLN A 73 -2.93 -13.60 2.20
CA GLN A 73 -2.71 -13.77 0.78
C GLN A 73 -1.21 -13.74 0.46
N GLN A 74 -0.78 -14.59 -0.47
CA GLN A 74 0.53 -14.42 -1.10
C GLN A 74 0.47 -13.26 -2.09
N PHE A 75 1.49 -12.40 -2.07
CA PHE A 75 1.59 -11.30 -3.00
C PHE A 75 1.78 -11.84 -4.42
N ASP A 76 0.87 -11.43 -5.30
CA ASP A 76 0.94 -11.68 -6.72
C ASP A 76 1.24 -10.37 -7.46
N TRP A 77 2.35 -10.34 -8.20
CA TRP A 77 2.79 -9.14 -8.92
C TRP A 77 1.75 -8.61 -9.92
N HIS A 78 0.98 -9.49 -10.56
CA HIS A 78 0.01 -9.08 -11.58
C HIS A 78 -1.26 -8.52 -10.96
N ARG A 79 -1.68 -9.05 -9.81
CA ARG A 79 -2.90 -8.66 -9.11
C ARG A 79 -2.68 -7.48 -8.16
N ASP A 80 -1.62 -7.52 -7.33
CA ASP A 80 -1.60 -6.75 -6.09
C ASP A 80 -0.78 -5.46 -6.18
N ARG A 81 0.21 -5.40 -7.07
CA ARG A 81 1.23 -4.32 -7.11
C ARG A 81 0.68 -2.89 -7.08
N ALA A 82 -0.50 -2.66 -7.64
CA ALA A 82 -1.12 -1.34 -7.72
C ALA A 82 -1.53 -0.78 -6.34
N ALA A 83 -1.90 -1.66 -5.41
CA ALA A 83 -2.28 -1.28 -4.05
C ALA A 83 -1.07 -0.99 -3.16
N PHE A 84 0.08 -1.58 -3.47
CA PHE A 84 1.27 -1.54 -2.62
C PHE A 84 2.38 -0.62 -3.14
N LEU A 85 2.07 0.36 -4.00
CA LEU A 85 3.08 1.23 -4.62
C LEU A 85 3.84 2.14 -3.64
N ALA A 86 3.30 2.37 -2.44
CA ALA A 86 3.98 3.08 -1.37
C ALA A 86 5.03 2.22 -0.63
N LEU A 87 5.19 0.95 -1.01
CA LEU A 87 6.03 -0.02 -0.31
C LEU A 87 7.19 -0.48 -1.20
N ALA A 88 8.39 -0.47 -0.64
CA ALA A 88 9.62 -0.92 -1.26
C ALA A 88 10.51 -1.69 -0.25
N PRO A 89 10.68 -3.01 -0.39
CA PRO A 89 10.10 -3.88 -1.41
C PRO A 89 8.58 -4.05 -1.23
N PHE A 90 7.95 -4.70 -2.21
CA PHE A 90 6.59 -5.21 -2.04
C PHE A 90 6.56 -6.29 -0.94
N PRO A 91 5.42 -6.43 -0.22
CA PRO A 91 5.26 -7.54 0.70
C PRO A 91 5.30 -8.86 -0.08
N VAL A 92 5.73 -9.94 0.58
CA VAL A 92 5.61 -11.30 0.06
C VAL A 92 4.29 -11.95 0.47
N ARG A 93 3.75 -11.54 1.61
CA ARG A 93 2.46 -11.98 2.13
C ARG A 93 1.76 -10.80 2.79
N TYR A 94 0.44 -10.75 2.71
CA TYR A 94 -0.33 -9.70 3.38
C TYR A 94 -1.69 -10.25 3.83
N ASP A 95 -2.25 -9.65 4.87
CA ASP A 95 -3.63 -9.86 5.30
C ASP A 95 -4.27 -8.49 5.49
N THR A 96 -5.24 -8.17 4.64
CA THR A 96 -5.96 -6.89 4.62
C THR A 96 -7.46 -7.19 4.62
N PRO A 97 -8.08 -7.45 5.79
CA PRO A 97 -9.48 -7.87 5.90
C PRO A 97 -10.48 -6.87 5.30
N TYR A 98 -10.09 -5.61 5.20
CA TYR A 98 -10.88 -4.51 4.62
C TYR A 98 -10.43 -4.14 3.20
N GLY A 99 -9.58 -4.98 2.59
CA GLY A 99 -9.06 -4.80 1.26
C GLY A 99 -7.94 -3.77 1.18
N ALA A 100 -7.35 -3.70 0.00
CA ALA A 100 -6.29 -2.78 -0.35
C ALA A 100 -6.69 -2.10 -1.67
N PRO A 101 -7.52 -1.04 -1.62
CA PRO A 101 -7.93 -0.34 -2.83
C PRO A 101 -6.68 0.14 -3.58
N PRO A 102 -6.59 -0.12 -4.89
CA PRO A 102 -5.47 0.38 -5.64
C PRO A 102 -5.60 1.90 -5.80
N TRP A 103 -4.46 2.61 -5.84
CA TRP A 103 -4.42 4.03 -6.20
C TRP A 103 -5.11 5.00 -5.23
N LEU A 104 -5.03 4.75 -3.92
CA LEU A 104 -5.52 5.69 -2.92
C LEU A 104 -4.52 6.83 -2.69
N GLU A 105 -5.04 8.03 -2.47
CA GLU A 105 -4.25 9.21 -2.14
C GLU A 105 -4.81 9.91 -0.91
N TYR A 106 -3.92 10.44 -0.09
CA TYR A 106 -4.27 11.27 1.04
C TYR A 106 -3.32 12.47 1.10
N GLU A 107 -3.90 13.68 1.17
CA GLU A 107 -3.15 14.95 1.13
C GLU A 107 -2.17 15.04 -0.06
N GLY A 108 -2.61 14.59 -1.23
CA GLY A 108 -1.85 14.65 -2.48
C GLY A 108 -0.67 13.70 -2.58
N VAL A 109 -0.60 12.66 -1.73
CA VAL A 109 0.44 11.62 -1.80
C VAL A 109 -0.21 10.24 -1.91
N PRO A 110 0.33 9.34 -2.77
CA PRO A 110 -0.11 7.95 -2.81
C PRO A 110 0.07 7.28 -1.45
N ILE A 111 -0.94 6.51 -1.04
CA ILE A 111 -0.92 5.78 0.22
C ILE A 111 -1.36 4.33 0.02
N PHE A 112 -0.87 3.47 0.89
CA PHE A 112 -1.49 2.19 1.20
C PHE A 112 -2.37 2.37 2.44
N ILE A 113 -3.68 2.13 2.31
CA ILE A 113 -4.58 2.10 3.46
C ILE A 113 -4.42 0.76 4.19
N ALA A 114 -4.14 0.85 5.48
CA ALA A 114 -3.90 -0.29 6.36
C ALA A 114 -4.93 -0.26 7.49
N HIS A 115 -6.20 -0.41 7.14
CA HIS A 115 -7.26 -0.47 8.16
C HIS A 115 -6.94 -1.58 9.16
N ALA A 116 -7.00 -1.29 10.45
CA ALA A 116 -6.71 -2.30 11.45
C ALA A 116 -7.79 -3.41 11.48
N PRO A 117 -7.42 -4.70 11.66
CA PRO A 117 -6.05 -5.20 11.63
C PRO A 117 -5.56 -5.36 10.18
N THR A 118 -4.29 -5.05 9.92
CA THR A 118 -3.62 -5.35 8.65
C THR A 118 -2.25 -5.94 8.95
N THR A 119 -1.82 -6.97 8.23
CA THR A 119 -0.48 -7.56 8.37
C THR A 119 0.22 -7.54 7.02
N LEU A 120 1.49 -7.12 7.01
CA LEU A 120 2.36 -7.11 5.84
C LEU A 120 3.66 -7.82 6.19
N GLU A 121 4.03 -8.83 5.40
CA GLU A 121 5.27 -9.59 5.58
C GLU A 121 6.22 -9.31 4.43
N PHE A 122 7.50 -9.10 4.74
CA PHE A 122 8.53 -8.76 3.78
C PHE A 122 9.75 -9.68 3.89
N ASN A 123 10.39 -9.91 2.75
CA ASN A 123 11.78 -10.33 2.73
C ASN A 123 12.65 -9.11 3.00
N VAL A 124 13.58 -9.22 3.95
CA VAL A 124 14.57 -8.17 4.19
C VAL A 124 15.69 -8.29 3.16
N PRO A 125 15.97 -7.25 2.34
CA PRO A 125 17.07 -7.28 1.39
C PRO A 125 18.42 -7.53 2.09
N ALA A 126 19.32 -8.25 1.42
CA ALA A 126 20.64 -8.54 1.96
C ALA A 126 21.39 -7.23 2.29
N GLY A 127 21.92 -7.14 3.51
CA GLY A 127 22.66 -5.96 3.98
C GLY A 127 21.78 -4.79 4.43
N ALA A 128 20.45 -4.90 4.38
CA ALA A 128 19.57 -3.87 4.89
C ALA A 128 19.79 -3.64 6.39
N ARG A 129 19.84 -2.37 6.80
CA ARG A 129 20.13 -1.91 8.16
C ARG A 129 19.00 -1.13 8.80
N HIS A 130 18.05 -0.64 8.00
CA HIS A 130 16.97 0.21 8.47
C HIS A 130 15.65 -0.09 7.77
N LEU A 131 14.58 -0.07 8.55
CA LEU A 131 13.21 0.11 8.08
C LEU A 131 12.84 1.58 8.25
N THR A 132 12.30 2.20 7.20
CA THR A 132 11.69 3.52 7.27
C THR A 132 10.19 3.39 7.04
N LEU A 133 9.40 3.96 7.94
CA LEU A 133 7.94 4.05 7.82
C LEU A 133 7.55 5.53 7.77
N VAL A 134 6.69 5.90 6.81
CA VAL A 134 5.98 7.19 6.80
C VAL A 134 4.49 6.89 6.83
N PHE A 135 3.81 7.32 7.88
CA PHE A 135 2.46 6.85 8.23
C PHE A 135 1.62 7.90 8.96
N GLY A 136 0.33 7.63 9.10
CA GLY A 136 -0.60 8.44 9.89
C GLY A 136 -2.00 7.83 9.93
N MET A 137 -2.98 8.60 10.42
CA MET A 137 -4.40 8.26 10.35
C MET A 137 -5.15 9.25 9.47
N ILE A 138 -6.10 8.76 8.67
CA ILE A 138 -6.99 9.59 7.85
C ILE A 138 -7.81 10.51 8.77
N ALA A 139 -7.85 11.82 8.51
CA ALA A 139 -8.49 12.80 9.39
C ALA A 139 -9.96 12.49 9.74
N ASP A 140 -10.74 12.03 8.76
CA ASP A 140 -12.15 11.72 8.93
C ASP A 140 -12.39 10.62 9.99
N ALA A 141 -11.44 9.69 10.17
CA ALA A 141 -11.51 8.64 11.20
C ALA A 141 -11.73 9.19 12.62
N TYR A 142 -11.10 10.32 12.94
CA TYR A 142 -11.11 10.89 14.28
C TYR A 142 -11.84 12.23 14.38
N LEU A 143 -11.98 12.98 13.29
CA LEU A 143 -12.74 14.24 13.26
C LEU A 143 -14.23 14.01 13.06
N ARG A 144 -14.61 13.02 12.23
CA ARG A 144 -16.02 12.77 11.84
C ARG A 144 -16.55 11.44 12.37
N HIS A 145 -15.66 10.48 12.59
CA HIS A 145 -15.99 9.19 13.16
C HIS A 145 -15.35 8.99 14.53
N SER A 146 -15.69 7.90 15.20
CA SER A 146 -15.37 7.64 16.60
C SER A 146 -14.14 6.76 16.84
N SER A 147 -13.14 6.77 15.93
CA SER A 147 -11.91 6.00 16.16
C SER A 147 -11.28 6.38 17.50
N ASP A 148 -10.85 5.37 18.24
CA ASP A 148 -10.13 5.51 19.52
C ASP A 148 -8.61 5.42 19.35
N GLY A 149 -8.14 5.29 18.10
CA GLY A 149 -6.73 5.21 17.73
C GLY A 149 -6.37 3.85 17.12
N ALA A 150 -5.14 3.68 16.66
CA ALA A 150 -4.67 2.41 16.10
C ALA A 150 -3.20 2.17 16.44
N GLY A 151 -2.82 0.90 16.60
CA GLY A 151 -1.44 0.49 16.83
C GLY A 151 -0.71 0.22 15.53
N ILE A 152 0.60 0.49 15.49
CA ILE A 152 1.52 0.03 14.45
C ILE A 152 2.64 -0.73 15.14
N ILE A 153 2.87 -1.97 14.72
CA ILE A 153 3.83 -2.89 15.32
C ILE A 153 4.76 -3.39 14.22
N VAL A 154 6.05 -3.44 14.52
CA VAL A 154 7.07 -4.02 13.66
C VAL A 154 7.73 -5.18 14.38
N GLU A 155 7.72 -6.34 13.72
CA GLU A 155 8.20 -7.59 14.28
C GLU A 155 9.21 -8.25 13.33
N LEU A 156 10.09 -9.07 13.89
CA LEU A 156 10.99 -9.94 13.14
C LEU A 156 10.68 -11.38 13.48
N THR A 157 10.49 -12.20 12.46
CA THR A 157 10.35 -13.66 12.60
C THR A 157 11.62 -14.32 12.08
N ASP A 158 12.29 -15.09 12.93
CA ASP A 158 13.50 -15.82 12.54
C ASP A 158 13.18 -17.10 11.72
N PRO A 159 14.19 -17.77 11.13
CA PRO A 159 13.96 -19.01 10.38
C PRO A 159 13.34 -20.16 11.18
N ALA A 160 13.42 -20.12 12.53
CA ALA A 160 12.79 -21.09 13.41
C ALA A 160 11.32 -20.72 13.74
N GLY A 161 10.80 -19.63 13.17
CA GLY A 161 9.43 -19.16 13.36
C GLY A 161 9.22 -18.36 14.65
N ARG A 162 10.29 -17.98 15.37
CA ARG A 162 10.17 -17.16 16.57
C ARG A 162 10.01 -15.69 16.19
N THR A 163 8.91 -15.09 16.62
CA THR A 163 8.61 -13.67 16.39
C THR A 163 9.00 -12.83 17.59
N ARG A 164 9.61 -11.67 17.34
CA ARG A 164 9.86 -10.63 18.35
C ARG A 164 9.50 -9.26 17.82
N GLU A 165 8.87 -8.44 18.67
CA GLU A 165 8.68 -7.02 18.40
C GLU A 165 10.03 -6.29 18.46
N ILE A 166 10.26 -5.38 17.51
CA ILE A 166 11.42 -4.48 17.50
C ILE A 166 11.03 -3.01 17.60
N TRP A 167 9.77 -2.68 17.33
CA TRP A 167 9.24 -1.33 17.44
C TRP A 167 7.71 -1.37 17.50
N GLN A 168 7.12 -0.44 18.24
CA GLN A 168 5.68 -0.20 18.23
C GLN A 168 5.38 1.29 18.42
N ARG A 169 4.22 1.73 17.91
CA ARG A 169 3.63 3.03 18.20
C ARG A 169 2.12 2.94 18.23
N GLN A 170 1.52 3.51 19.27
CA GLN A 170 0.09 3.77 19.32
C GLN A 170 -0.19 5.17 18.76
N LEU A 171 -1.17 5.27 17.86
CA LEU A 171 -1.74 6.54 17.41
C LEU A 171 -3.03 6.82 18.17
N ASN A 172 -3.21 8.04 18.66
CA ASN A 172 -4.45 8.52 19.25
C ASN A 172 -4.68 10.01 18.94
N PRO A 173 -5.03 10.37 17.68
CA PRO A 173 -5.18 11.76 17.24
C PRO A 173 -6.26 12.56 17.99
N ARG A 174 -7.20 11.89 18.67
CA ARG A 174 -8.19 12.55 19.54
C ARG A 174 -7.55 13.09 20.81
N LYS A 175 -6.69 12.30 21.46
CA LYS A 175 -6.04 12.64 22.74
C LYS A 175 -4.66 13.28 22.57
N GLN A 176 -3.97 12.99 21.47
CA GLN A 176 -2.61 13.40 21.15
C GLN A 176 -2.61 14.13 19.79
N PRO A 177 -2.73 15.46 19.74
CA PRO A 177 -2.80 16.21 18.49
C PRO A 177 -1.61 16.00 17.54
N GLU A 178 -0.43 15.65 18.07
CA GLU A 178 0.77 15.28 17.31
C GLU A 178 0.57 14.05 16.42
N ASP A 179 -0.33 13.13 16.78
CA ASP A 179 -0.67 11.96 15.97
C ASP A 179 -1.60 12.30 14.80
N ARG A 180 -2.03 13.56 14.66
CA ARG A 180 -2.75 14.06 13.48
C ARG A 180 -1.82 14.34 12.30
N LEU A 181 -0.51 14.43 12.56
CA LEU A 181 0.50 14.70 11.56
C LEU A 181 0.84 13.44 10.77
N ARG A 182 1.47 13.63 9.62
CA ARG A 182 2.22 12.55 8.96
C ARG A 182 3.53 12.33 9.69
N LEU A 183 3.69 11.13 10.23
CA LEU A 183 4.80 10.76 11.09
C LEU A 183 5.84 9.94 10.31
N THR A 184 7.08 9.96 10.79
CA THR A 184 8.17 9.16 10.23
C THR A 184 8.88 8.41 11.34
N ALA A 185 9.19 7.14 11.11
CA ALA A 185 10.02 6.33 11.98
C ALA A 185 11.16 5.69 11.18
N THR A 186 12.37 5.71 11.72
CA THR A 186 13.52 4.95 11.21
C THR A 186 13.94 3.94 12.27
N ILE A 187 13.81 2.66 11.95
CA ILE A 187 13.95 1.55 12.88
C ILE A 187 15.20 0.75 12.48
N PRO A 188 16.18 0.57 13.37
CA PRO A 188 17.36 -0.22 13.06
C PRO A 188 17.00 -1.70 12.93
N LEU A 189 17.53 -2.36 11.91
CA LEU A 189 17.41 -3.79 11.68
C LEU A 189 18.70 -4.51 12.15
N PRO A 190 18.58 -5.70 12.75
CA PRO A 190 19.75 -6.51 13.08
C PRO A 190 20.47 -6.94 11.80
N VAL A 191 21.80 -7.00 11.85
CA VAL A 191 22.65 -7.47 10.74
C VAL A 191 23.69 -8.47 11.29
N PRO A 192 23.79 -9.69 10.72
CA PRO A 192 22.95 -10.24 9.66
C PRO A 192 21.53 -10.60 10.16
N PHE A 193 20.55 -10.60 9.25
CA PHE A 193 19.20 -11.09 9.49
C PHE A 193 18.71 -11.88 8.27
N ASP A 194 18.21 -13.09 8.51
CA ASP A 194 17.80 -14.07 7.49
C ASP A 194 16.32 -14.48 7.62
N GLY A 195 15.54 -13.72 8.39
CA GLY A 195 14.13 -13.99 8.65
C GLY A 195 13.14 -13.15 7.82
N ARG A 196 11.93 -12.97 8.36
CA ARG A 196 10.88 -12.10 7.83
C ARG A 196 10.71 -10.85 8.69
N LEU A 197 10.46 -9.73 8.03
CA LEU A 197 9.98 -8.52 8.69
C LEU A 197 8.46 -8.48 8.58
N ILE A 198 7.77 -8.19 9.68
CA ILE A 198 6.32 -8.03 9.73
C ILE A 198 6.02 -6.60 10.13
N VAL A 199 5.15 -5.92 9.38
CA VAL A 199 4.53 -4.66 9.76
C VAL A 199 3.04 -4.91 9.93
N ARG A 200 2.52 -4.67 11.13
CA ARG A 200 1.12 -4.91 11.48
C ARG A 200 0.47 -3.64 12.00
N THR A 201 -0.78 -3.43 11.64
CA THR A 201 -1.64 -2.47 12.33
C THR A 201 -2.60 -3.23 13.22
N ASP A 202 -2.75 -2.77 14.46
CA ASP A 202 -3.64 -3.36 15.45
C ASP A 202 -4.75 -2.37 15.85
N PRO A 203 -5.89 -2.89 16.34
CA PRO A 203 -6.98 -2.04 16.80
C PRO A 203 -6.53 -1.10 17.94
N GLY A 204 -7.27 -0.01 18.13
CA GLY A 204 -7.08 0.91 19.24
C GLY A 204 -7.22 0.31 20.65
N PRO A 205 -7.05 1.13 21.70
CA PRO A 205 -7.03 0.68 23.09
C PRO A 205 -8.27 -0.12 23.55
N ASN A 206 -9.45 0.15 22.97
CA ASN A 206 -10.68 -0.58 23.32
C ASN A 206 -10.87 -1.85 22.49
N ARG A 207 -9.89 -2.23 21.65
CA ARG A 207 -10.00 -3.29 20.65
C ARG A 207 -11.17 -3.08 19.68
N ASN A 208 -11.60 -1.83 19.55
CA ASN A 208 -12.54 -1.46 18.51
C ASN A 208 -11.76 -1.22 17.23
N ILE A 209 -12.20 -1.82 16.13
CA ILE A 209 -11.60 -1.65 14.81
C ILE A 209 -12.29 -0.54 14.01
N ASP A 210 -13.41 -0.03 14.50
CA ASP A 210 -14.21 0.97 13.80
C ASP A 210 -13.38 2.22 13.49
N TYR A 211 -13.24 2.50 12.19
CA TYR A 211 -12.60 3.71 11.68
C TYR A 211 -11.09 3.79 11.99
N ASP A 212 -10.41 2.66 12.23
CA ASP A 212 -8.96 2.62 12.43
C ASP A 212 -8.20 2.70 11.11
N TRP A 213 -8.43 3.81 10.41
CA TRP A 213 -7.94 4.09 9.07
C TRP A 213 -6.50 4.59 9.12
N VAL A 214 -5.58 3.68 9.45
CA VAL A 214 -4.13 3.91 9.30
C VAL A 214 -3.78 3.92 7.82
N TYR A 215 -2.81 4.73 7.45
CA TYR A 215 -2.18 4.69 6.13
C TYR A 215 -0.66 4.68 6.23
N PHE A 216 -0.01 4.11 5.23
CA PHE A 216 1.40 4.25 4.96
C PHE A 216 1.59 4.98 3.63
N SER A 217 2.32 6.10 3.63
CA SER A 217 2.77 6.75 2.40
C SER A 217 4.17 6.30 1.98
N GLU A 218 4.91 5.63 2.88
CA GLU A 218 6.19 5.00 2.57
C GLU A 218 6.45 3.82 3.53
N ILE A 219 6.90 2.70 2.98
CA ILE A 219 7.61 1.64 3.71
C ILE A 219 8.86 1.31 2.91
N THR A 220 10.04 1.61 3.45
CA THR A 220 11.32 1.37 2.77
C THR A 220 12.24 0.50 3.63
N ILE A 221 12.78 -0.59 3.06
CA ILE A 221 13.76 -1.48 3.72
C ILE A 221 15.11 -1.35 3.01
N ARG A 222 16.14 -0.86 3.70
CA ARG A 222 17.45 -0.52 3.11
C ARG A 222 18.62 -0.70 4.06
#